data_AF-A0A1F3NRN6-F1
#
_entry.id   AF-A0A1F3NRN6-F1
#
_cell.length_a   1.000
_cell.length_b   1.000
_cell.length_c   1.000
_cell.angle_alpha   90.00
_cell.angle_beta   90.00
_cell.angle_gamma   90.00
#
_symmetry.space_group_name_H-M   'P 1'
#
loop_
_entity.id
_entity.type
_entity.pdbx_description
1 polymer ?
#
loop_
_entity_poly.entity_id
_entity_poly.type
_entity_poly.pdbx_seq_one_letter_code
_entity_poly.pdbx_strand_id
1 'polypeptide(L)'
;MMVRSIRRILKRISSSIIKKRIKSGKIVYFESLLEELALKYIPDKLDPLGGKYYAKYYDQDEYEINPDSSSVFLAVHEGMLMSRYRYNRFHLIKSDHWDRKIKAPPNSVNTQEDLNLPA
;
A
#
# COMPACT_ATOMS: atom_id res chain seq x y z
N MET A 1 -0.04 7.33 -23.50
CA MET A 1 -0.14 8.44 -22.51
C MET A 1 -1.48 8.51 -21.76
N MET A 2 -2.61 8.05 -22.32
CA MET A 2 -3.97 8.28 -21.77
C MET A 2 -4.32 7.54 -20.45
N VAL A 3 -3.83 6.31 -20.26
CA VAL A 3 -4.16 5.45 -19.11
C VAL A 3 -3.68 6.05 -17.77
N ARG A 4 -2.56 6.78 -17.78
CA ARG A 4 -2.00 7.41 -16.57
C ARG A 4 -2.90 8.54 -16.05
N SER A 5 -3.52 9.31 -16.94
CA SER A 5 -4.42 10.41 -16.57
C SER A 5 -5.71 9.89 -15.95
N ILE A 6 -6.29 8.83 -16.52
CA ILE A 6 -7.49 8.17 -15.98
C ILE A 6 -7.23 7.59 -14.59
N ARG A 7 -6.09 6.92 -14.39
CA ARG A 7 -5.69 6.41 -13.06
C ARG A 7 -5.58 7.52 -12.01
N ARG A 8 -5.03 8.69 -12.36
CA ARG A 8 -4.95 9.84 -11.44
C ARG A 8 -6.33 10.36 -11.04
N ILE A 9 -7.27 10.41 -11.99
CA ILE A 9 -8.65 10.83 -11.73
C ILE A 9 -9.36 9.81 -10.82
N LEU A 10 -9.23 8.51 -11.10
CA LEU A 10 -9.79 7.45 -10.27
C LEU A 10 -9.24 7.47 -8.83
N LYS A 11 -7.94 7.74 -8.66
CA LYS A 11 -7.32 7.93 -7.34
C LYS A 11 -7.95 9.11 -6.58
N ARG A 12 -8.09 10.27 -7.24
CA ARG A 12 -8.71 11.47 -6.61
C ARG A 12 -10.16 11.23 -6.20
N ILE A 13 -10.93 10.53 -7.04
CA ILE A 13 -12.32 10.17 -6.72
C ILE A 13 -12.34 9.20 -5.53
N SER A 14 -11.48 8.17 -5.55
CA SER A 14 -11.42 7.17 -4.49
C SER A 14 -11.04 7.79 -3.14
N SER A 15 -10.01 8.63 -3.09
CA SER A 15 -9.56 9.27 -1.86
C SER A 15 -10.59 10.24 -1.28
N SER A 16 -11.30 10.98 -2.14
CA SER A 16 -12.45 11.79 -1.72
C SER A 16 -13.54 10.94 -1.05
N ILE A 17 -13.88 9.79 -1.63
CA ILE A 17 -14.89 8.89 -1.06
C ILE A 17 -14.40 8.27 0.25
N ILE A 18 -13.13 7.86 0.34
CA ILE A 18 -12.52 7.33 1.58
C ILE A 18 -12.67 8.37 2.70
N LYS A 19 -12.21 9.60 2.48
CA LYS A 19 -12.31 10.69 3.45
C LYS A 19 -13.75 10.98 3.86
N LYS A 20 -14.68 11.00 2.89
CA LYS A 20 -16.11 11.22 3.18
C LYS A 20 -16.68 10.10 4.05
N ARG A 21 -16.35 8.84 3.79
CA ARG A 21 -16.84 7.70 4.56
C ARG A 21 -16.25 7.66 5.98
N ILE A 22 -14.97 7.98 6.14
CA ILE A 22 -14.31 8.12 7.45
C ILE A 22 -15.03 9.21 8.27
N LYS A 23 -15.19 10.42 7.70
CA LYS A 23 -15.92 11.53 8.36
C LYS A 23 -17.38 11.20 8.68
N SER A 24 -17.97 10.24 7.98
CA SER A 24 -19.34 9.79 8.22
C SER A 24 -19.43 8.69 9.29
N GLY A 25 -18.32 8.36 9.96
CA GLY A 25 -18.27 7.29 10.96
C GLY A 25 -18.61 5.92 10.38
N LYS A 26 -18.18 5.62 9.14
CA LYS A 26 -18.41 4.31 8.50
C LYS A 26 -17.14 3.48 8.51
N ILE A 27 -17.29 2.16 8.61
CA ILE A 27 -16.18 1.24 8.35
C ILE A 27 -15.76 1.38 6.89
N VAL A 28 -14.45 1.54 6.64
CA VAL A 28 -13.90 1.71 5.30
C VAL A 28 -12.77 0.72 5.09
N TYR A 29 -12.77 0.06 3.93
CA TYR A 29 -11.68 -0.78 3.46
C TYR A 29 -11.06 -0.12 2.24
N PHE A 30 -9.73 -0.03 2.22
CA PHE A 30 -9.00 0.66 1.17
C PHE A 30 -7.58 0.11 1.07
N GLU A 31 -6.88 0.39 -0.02
CA GLU A 31 -5.51 -0.06 -0.25
C GLU A 31 -4.58 1.09 -0.62
N SER A 32 -3.37 1.07 -0.08
CA SER A 32 -2.23 1.85 -0.55
C SER A 32 -1.55 1.05 -1.65
N LEU A 33 -1.74 1.47 -2.91
CA LEU A 33 -1.06 0.82 -4.04
C LEU A 33 0.45 1.07 -4.08
N LEU A 34 0.93 2.10 -3.38
CA LEU A 34 2.34 2.44 -3.33
C LEU A 34 3.09 1.54 -2.34
N GLU A 35 2.46 1.26 -1.20
CA GLU A 35 3.05 0.43 -0.14
C GLU A 35 2.54 -1.01 -0.19
N GLU A 36 1.64 -1.33 -1.14
CA GLU A 36 0.98 -2.63 -1.27
C GLU A 36 0.36 -3.10 0.05
N LEU A 37 -0.32 -2.17 0.70
CA LEU A 37 -0.86 -2.31 2.04
C LEU A 37 -2.38 -2.18 2.00
N ALA A 38 -3.08 -3.17 2.55
CA ALA A 38 -4.51 -3.08 2.78
C ALA A 38 -4.78 -2.43 4.14
N LEU A 39 -5.75 -1.51 4.16
CA LEU A 39 -6.14 -0.76 5.33
C LEU A 39 -7.65 -0.86 5.58
N LYS A 40 -7.98 -0.84 6.86
CA LYS A 40 -9.34 -0.88 7.38
C LYS A 40 -9.46 0.16 8.48
N TYR A 41 -10.40 1.07 8.31
CA TYR A 41 -10.79 2.03 9.35
C TYR A 41 -12.04 1.51 10.05
N ILE A 42 -12.00 1.47 11.39
CA ILE A 42 -13.16 1.23 12.24
C ILE A 42 -13.43 2.51 13.02
N PRO A 43 -14.61 3.15 12.87
CA PRO A 43 -14.97 4.34 13.63
C PRO A 43 -15.09 3.99 15.12
N ASP A 44 -14.67 4.92 15.98
CA ASP A 44 -15.01 4.81 17.40
C ASP A 44 -16.50 5.11 17.57
N LYS A 45 -17.16 4.39 18.48
CA LYS A 45 -18.57 4.65 18.82
C LYS A 45 -18.72 5.90 19.67
N LEU A 46 -17.66 6.30 20.38
CA LEU A 46 -17.67 7.42 21.33
C LEU A 46 -17.11 8.72 20.74
N ASP A 47 -16.22 8.63 19.75
CA ASP A 47 -15.64 9.79 19.07
C ASP A 47 -15.94 9.72 17.55
N PRO A 48 -16.80 10.60 17.02
CA PRO A 48 -17.12 10.68 15.59
C PRO A 48 -15.92 11.01 14.69
N LEU A 49 -14.87 11.63 15.24
CA LEU A 49 -13.62 11.95 14.56
C LEU A 49 -12.52 10.92 14.87
N GLY A 50 -12.76 10.06 15.86
CA GLY A 50 -11.86 9.01 16.31
C GLY A 50 -12.09 7.69 15.58
N GLY A 51 -11.15 6.78 15.75
CA GLY A 51 -11.25 5.44 15.23
C GLY A 51 -9.91 4.76 15.09
N LYS A 52 -9.96 3.45 14.87
CA LYS A 52 -8.78 2.60 14.76
C LYS A 52 -8.51 2.25 13.32
N TYR A 53 -7.23 2.28 12.95
CA TYR A 53 -6.77 1.79 11.67
C TYR A 53 -6.12 0.43 11.86
N TYR A 54 -6.42 -0.47 10.95
CA TYR A 54 -5.83 -1.79 10.88
C TYR A 54 -5.21 -1.99 9.52
N ALA A 55 -4.00 -2.52 9.50
CA ALA A 55 -3.21 -2.74 8.30
C ALA A 55 -2.98 -4.24 8.08
N LYS A 56 -2.85 -4.63 6.82
CA LYS A 56 -2.60 -6.01 6.40
C LYS A 56 -1.71 -6.03 5.16
N TYR A 57 -0.55 -6.68 5.25
CA TYR A 57 0.32 -6.95 4.11
C TYR A 57 0.01 -8.31 3.48
N TYR A 58 0.63 -8.58 2.33
CA TYR A 58 0.74 -9.94 1.81
C TYR A 58 1.44 -10.84 2.84
N ASP A 59 0.92 -12.05 3.04
CA ASP A 59 1.46 -13.04 3.98
C ASP A 59 1.57 -12.59 5.45
N GLN A 60 0.81 -11.57 5.84
CA GLN A 60 0.77 -11.10 7.23
C GLN A 60 -0.67 -10.99 7.75
N ASP A 61 -0.81 -11.19 9.05
CA ASP A 61 -2.06 -10.96 9.76
C ASP A 61 -2.40 -9.48 9.91
N GLU A 62 -3.67 -9.21 10.23
CA GLU A 62 -4.16 -7.85 10.51
C GLU A 62 -3.53 -7.35 11.81
N TYR A 63 -2.97 -6.14 11.80
CA TYR A 63 -2.45 -5.48 13.00
C TYR A 63 -2.95 -4.03 13.08
N GLU A 64 -3.06 -3.50 14.30
CA GLU A 64 -3.45 -2.11 14.53
C GLU A 64 -2.28 -1.18 14.17
N ILE A 65 -2.57 -0.12 13.40
CA ILE A 65 -1.59 0.88 12.98
C ILE A 65 -1.97 2.24 13.55
N ASN A 66 -0.95 3.01 13.95
CA ASN A 66 -1.15 4.37 14.43
C ASN A 66 -1.85 5.24 13.36
N PRO A 67 -2.96 5.93 13.70
CA PRO A 67 -3.62 6.88 12.80
C PRO A 67 -2.69 7.93 12.17
N ASP A 68 -1.64 8.34 12.88
CA ASP A 68 -0.66 9.35 12.43
C ASP A 68 0.46 8.76 11.56
N SER A 69 0.41 7.46 11.25
CA SER A 69 1.39 6.81 10.38
C SER A 69 1.34 7.39 8.95
N SER A 70 2.51 7.53 8.35
CA SER A 70 2.66 7.92 6.93
C SER A 70 1.87 7.00 6.00
N SER A 71 1.77 5.72 6.33
CA SER A 71 1.04 4.75 5.50
C SER A 71 -0.46 5.00 5.53
N VAL A 72 -1.00 5.37 6.70
CA VAL A 72 -2.41 5.77 6.84
C VAL A 72 -2.64 7.06 6.05
N PHE A 73 -1.77 8.06 6.20
CA PHE A 73 -1.87 9.31 5.45
C PHE A 73 -1.89 9.08 3.92
N LEU A 74 -0.91 8.32 3.41
CA LEU A 74 -0.80 8.01 1.99
C LEU A 74 -2.03 7.27 1.48
N ALA A 75 -2.50 6.26 2.21
CA ALA A 75 -3.66 5.49 1.79
C ALA A 75 -4.98 6.28 1.83
N VAL A 76 -5.14 7.19 2.80
CA VAL A 76 -6.32 8.07 2.87
C VAL A 76 -6.31 9.11 1.73
N HIS A 77 -5.12 9.56 1.31
CA HIS A 77 -4.98 10.61 0.30
C HIS A 77 -4.86 10.10 -1.14
N GLU A 78 -4.28 8.92 -1.34
CA GLU A 78 -3.95 8.36 -2.65
C GLU A 78 -4.45 6.93 -2.87
N GLY A 79 -5.01 6.32 -1.83
CA GLY A 79 -5.46 4.94 -1.87
C GLY A 79 -6.71 4.73 -2.71
N MET A 80 -7.01 3.45 -2.92
CA MET A 80 -8.19 3.02 -3.64
C MET A 80 -9.16 2.32 -2.70
N LEU A 81 -10.45 2.53 -2.92
CA LEU A 81 -11.47 1.79 -2.19
C LEU A 81 -11.38 0.31 -2.50
N MET A 82 -11.59 -0.49 -1.47
CA MET A 82 -11.57 -1.93 -1.56
C MET A 82 -12.85 -2.50 -0.93
N SER A 83 -13.25 -3.69 -1.38
CA SER A 83 -14.34 -4.43 -0.74
C SER A 83 -13.83 -5.17 0.50
N ARG A 84 -14.71 -5.42 1.47
CA ARG A 84 -14.40 -6.27 2.63
C ARG A 84 -13.86 -7.65 2.21
N TYR A 85 -14.45 -8.23 1.16
CA TYR A 85 -14.03 -9.52 0.62
C TYR A 85 -12.56 -9.50 0.18
N ARG A 86 -12.16 -8.49 -0.59
CA ARG A 86 -10.77 -8.36 -1.06
C ARG A 86 -9.82 -8.03 0.08
N TYR A 87 -10.22 -7.22 1.06
CA TYR A 87 -9.43 -6.96 2.26
C TYR A 87 -9.15 -8.25 3.05
N ASN A 88 -10.18 -9.06 3.30
CA ASN A 88 -10.02 -10.31 4.05
C ASN A 88 -9.03 -11.26 3.35
N ARG A 89 -9.06 -11.34 2.01
CA ARG A 89 -8.18 -12.17 1.20
C ARG A 89 -6.85 -11.52 0.84
N PHE A 90 -6.56 -10.30 1.30
CA PHE A 90 -5.39 -9.54 0.84
C PHE A 90 -4.06 -10.28 1.09
N HIS A 91 -3.95 -10.98 2.23
CA HIS A 91 -2.81 -11.86 2.54
C HIS A 91 -2.54 -12.96 1.50
N LEU A 92 -3.55 -13.36 0.71
CA LEU A 92 -3.44 -14.40 -0.31
C LEU A 92 -3.11 -13.84 -1.70
N ILE A 93 -3.16 -12.52 -1.87
CA ILE A 93 -2.99 -11.88 -3.18
C ILE A 93 -1.55 -11.41 -3.27
N LYS A 94 -0.68 -12.25 -3.85
CA LYS A 94 0.68 -11.84 -4.19
C LYS A 94 0.58 -10.72 -5.22
N SER A 95 1.06 -9.53 -4.86
CA SER A 95 1.17 -8.42 -5.80
C SER A 95 2.30 -8.69 -6.79
N ASP A 96 2.04 -8.51 -8.09
CA ASP A 96 3.04 -8.67 -9.16
C ASP A 96 4.24 -7.72 -9.01
N HIS A 97 4.15 -6.70 -8.14
CA HIS A 97 5.26 -5.79 -7.89
C HIS A 97 6.47 -6.46 -7.22
N TRP A 98 6.25 -7.52 -6.44
CA TRP A 98 7.33 -8.31 -5.85
C TRP A 98 8.08 -9.15 -6.89
N ASP A 99 7.47 -9.40 -8.06
CA ASP A 99 8.05 -10.16 -9.17
C ASP A 99 8.69 -9.26 -10.24
N ARG A 100 9.00 -8.00 -9.91
CA ARG A 100 10.11 -7.33 -10.59
C ARG A 100 11.40 -8.00 -10.12
N LYS A 101 11.69 -9.18 -10.70
CA LYS A 101 13.06 -9.60 -10.93
C LYS A 101 13.78 -8.35 -11.42
N ILE A 102 14.64 -7.80 -10.58
CA ILE A 102 15.69 -6.88 -10.98
C ILE A 102 16.46 -7.70 -12.02
N LYS A 103 16.07 -7.60 -13.30
CA LYS A 103 16.92 -8.01 -14.39
C LYS A 103 18.07 -7.02 -14.31
N ALA A 104 19.09 -7.39 -13.55
CA ALA A 104 20.39 -6.76 -13.66
C ALA A 104 20.69 -6.71 -15.17
N PRO A 105 21.08 -5.55 -15.71
CA PRO A 105 21.46 -5.48 -17.11
C PRO A 105 22.56 -6.53 -17.35
N PRO A 106 22.44 -7.38 -18.39
CA PRO A 106 23.52 -8.29 -18.73
C PRO A 106 24.63 -7.43 -19.31
N ASN A 107 25.62 -7.09 -18.47
CA ASN A 107 27.02 -6.82 -18.82
C ASN A 107 27.68 -5.96 -17.72
N SER A 108 28.23 -6.64 -16.72
CA SER A 108 29.46 -6.17 -16.07
C SER A 108 30.49 -7.28 -16.26
N VAL A 109 31.08 -7.29 -17.45
CA VAL A 109 32.38 -7.91 -17.68
C VAL A 109 33.37 -7.11 -16.85
N ASN A 110 33.94 -7.71 -15.81
CA ASN A 110 35.22 -7.25 -15.26
C ASN A 110 36.22 -8.37 -15.47
N THR A 111 36.99 -8.20 -16.54
CA THR A 111 38.26 -8.89 -16.80
C THR A 111 39.24 -8.58 -15.67
N GLN A 112 40.01 -9.59 -15.30
CA GLN A 112 41.10 -9.61 -14.32
C GLN A 112 42.10 -8.46 -14.52
N GLU A 113 42.67 -7.94 -13.43
CA GLU A 113 44.10 -7.60 -13.39
C GLU A 113 44.68 -7.92 -12.00
N ASP A 114 45.89 -8.44 -12.07
CA ASP A 114 46.75 -8.94 -11.01
C ASP A 114 47.04 -7.91 -9.90
N LEU A 115 47.28 -8.42 -8.69
CA LEU A 115 48.43 -7.95 -7.90
C LEU A 115 48.83 -8.99 -6.85
N ASN A 116 50.03 -9.51 -7.07
CA ASN A 116 50.85 -10.35 -6.21
C ASN A 116 51.01 -9.78 -4.78
N LEU A 117 50.98 -10.69 -3.79
CA LEU A 117 51.92 -10.99 -2.67
C LEU A 117 52.87 -9.88 -2.11
N PRO A 118 53.39 -9.97 -0.85
CA PRO A 118 53.74 -11.23 -0.17
C PRO A 118 53.54 -11.35 1.36
N ALA A 119 53.67 -12.63 1.75
CA ALA A 119 54.19 -13.23 2.99
C ALA A 119 53.58 -12.88 4.34
#